data_AF-A0A950CI05-F1
#
_entry.id   AF-A0A950CI05-F1
#
_cell.length_a   1.000
_cell.length_b   1.000
_cell.length_c   1.000
_cell.angle_alpha   90.00
_cell.angle_beta   90.00
_cell.angle_gamma   90.00
#
_symmetry.space_group_name_H-M   'P 1'
#
loop_
_entity.id
_entity.type
_entity.pdbx_description
1 polymer ?
#
loop_
_entity_poly.entity_id
_entity_poly.type
_entity_poly.pdbx_seq_one_letter_code
_entity_poly.pdbx_strand_id
1 'polypeptide(L)'
;MSLLCPCGQRIALKTLGCCRSCYDQRRHSLRFFGGLRERVLERDRFRCRGCGKRSALVVHHRDQRNRADLLITLYIRCHVRIHRSPSLRYWFSAMLARLWRELHPNDPVQLQLTFRTAEKKVQDVLSIRRV
;
A
#
# COMPACT_ATOMS: atom_id res chain seq x y z
N MET A 1 29.01 26.80 5.79
CA MET A 1 29.06 25.47 5.15
C MET A 1 28.35 24.47 6.04
N SER A 2 27.26 23.87 5.57
CA SER A 2 26.43 22.97 6.38
C SER A 2 26.98 21.55 6.31
N LEU A 3 27.62 21.07 7.38
CA LEU A 3 28.06 19.66 7.53
C LEU A 3 26.90 18.71 7.88
N LEU A 4 25.67 19.10 7.56
CA LEU A 4 24.45 18.44 7.98
C LEU A 4 23.74 17.86 6.77
N CYS A 5 23.38 16.59 6.85
CA CYS A 5 22.47 15.98 5.87
C CYS A 5 21.10 16.66 5.99
N PRO A 6 20.31 16.80 4.90
CA PRO A 6 18.94 17.33 4.96
C PRO A 6 18.01 16.65 5.99
N CYS A 7 18.31 15.43 6.41
CA CYS A 7 17.58 14.75 7.49
C CYS A 7 17.98 15.17 8.91
N GLY A 8 18.87 16.17 9.07
CA GLY A 8 19.33 16.70 10.36
C GLY A 8 20.44 15.91 11.03
N GLN A 9 20.89 14.80 10.44
CA GLN A 9 21.96 13.97 11.01
C GLN A 9 23.34 14.63 10.83
N ARG A 10 24.08 14.72 11.94
CA ARG A 10 25.48 15.16 12.02
C ARG A 10 26.41 13.99 11.70
N ILE A 11 26.61 13.68 10.42
CA ILE A 11 27.55 12.63 10.01
C ILE A 11 28.39 13.03 8.79
N ALA A 12 29.45 12.26 8.53
CA ALA A 12 30.24 12.36 7.30
C ALA A 12 29.33 12.23 6.06
N LEU A 13 29.28 13.30 5.27
CA LEU A 13 28.47 13.36 4.06
C LEU A 13 29.14 12.53 2.95
N LYS A 14 28.34 11.77 2.20
CA LYS A 14 28.78 11.19 0.92
C LYS A 14 28.97 12.29 -0.12
N THR A 15 29.56 11.96 -1.28
CA THR A 15 29.78 12.87 -2.43
C THR A 15 28.53 13.66 -2.86
N LEU A 16 27.32 13.17 -2.55
CA LEU A 16 26.05 13.84 -2.82
C LEU A 16 25.54 14.76 -1.69
N GLY A 17 26.36 15.06 -0.67
CA GLY A 17 25.99 15.96 0.43
C GLY A 17 24.94 15.38 1.39
N CYS A 18 24.83 14.05 1.49
CA CYS A 18 23.86 13.39 2.37
C CYS A 18 24.45 12.21 3.16
N CYS A 19 23.75 11.83 4.22
CA CYS A 19 24.10 10.70 5.07
C CYS A 19 23.94 9.37 4.31
N ARG A 20 24.61 8.31 4.78
CA ARG A 20 24.52 6.97 4.15
C ARG A 20 23.07 6.49 4.02
N SER A 21 22.27 6.66 5.07
CA SER A 21 20.86 6.25 5.07
C SER A 21 20.03 6.99 4.00
N CYS A 22 20.16 8.32 3.90
CA CYS A 22 19.48 9.10 2.88
C CYS A 22 19.96 8.75 1.47
N TYR A 23 21.25 8.47 1.30
CA TYR A 23 21.78 7.98 0.03
C TYR A 23 21.14 6.65 -0.39
N ASP A 24 21.10 5.68 0.52
CA ASP A 24 20.55 4.35 0.25
C ASP A 24 19.03 4.42 0.01
N GLN A 25 18.30 5.25 0.75
CA GLN A 25 16.87 5.50 0.53
C GLN A 25 16.60 6.13 -0.85
N ARG A 26 17.35 7.17 -1.24
CA ARG A 26 17.22 7.80 -2.55
C ARG A 26 17.53 6.81 -3.67
N ARG A 27 18.59 6.01 -3.53
CA ARG A 27 18.94 4.96 -4.49
C ARG A 27 17.84 3.91 -4.61
N HIS A 28 17.27 3.47 -3.50
CA HIS A 28 16.16 2.51 -3.47
C HIS A 28 14.91 3.09 -4.15
N SER A 29 14.58 4.35 -3.86
CA SER A 29 13.49 5.08 -4.50
C SER A 29 13.66 5.17 -6.02
N LEU A 30 14.86 5.53 -6.48
CA LEU A 30 15.20 5.58 -7.91
C LEU A 30 15.09 4.20 -8.58
N ARG A 31 15.67 3.17 -7.97
CA ARG A 31 15.74 1.83 -8.55
C ARG A 31 14.36 1.17 -8.70
N PHE A 32 13.49 1.32 -7.71
CA PHE A 32 12.24 0.56 -7.67
C PHE A 32 10.99 1.40 -7.93
N PHE A 33 11.03 2.70 -7.72
CA PHE A 33 9.86 3.58 -7.81
C PHE A 33 10.09 4.80 -8.72
N GLY A 34 11.18 4.84 -9.50
CA GLY A 34 11.52 5.97 -10.37
C GLY A 34 11.76 7.28 -9.61
N GLY A 35 12.14 7.21 -8.33
CA GLY A 35 12.34 8.38 -7.48
C GLY A 35 11.05 8.93 -6.85
N LEU A 36 9.91 8.26 -7.04
CA LEU A 36 8.60 8.76 -6.60
C LEU A 36 8.20 8.34 -5.19
N ARG A 37 8.99 7.50 -4.50
CA ARG A 37 8.60 6.90 -3.22
C ARG A 37 8.23 7.95 -2.18
N GLU A 38 9.10 8.94 -1.97
CA GLU A 38 8.92 9.98 -0.96
C GLU A 38 7.73 10.88 -1.30
N ARG A 39 7.57 11.27 -2.57
CA ARG A 39 6.41 12.04 -3.08
C ARG A 39 5.08 11.32 -2.83
N VAL A 40 5.05 10.00 -3.02
CA VAL A 40 3.86 9.18 -2.78
C VAL A 40 3.53 9.09 -1.29
N LEU A 41 4.55 8.94 -0.43
CA LEU A 41 4.37 8.96 1.02
C LEU A 41 3.79 10.29 1.50
N GLU A 42 4.32 11.41 1.00
CA GLU A 42 3.82 12.76 1.31
C GLU A 42 2.38 12.97 0.83
N ARG A 43 2.08 12.61 -0.43
CA ARG A 43 0.72 12.65 -0.98
C ARG A 43 -0.27 11.89 -0.10
N ASP A 44 0.15 10.73 0.37
CA ASP A 44 -0.66 9.87 1.23
C ASP A 44 -0.60 10.28 2.71
N ARG A 45 0.02 11.41 3.03
CA ARG A 45 0.17 11.98 4.38
C ARG A 45 0.79 11.00 5.38
N PHE A 46 1.74 10.20 4.91
CA PHE A 46 2.42 9.17 5.69
C PHE A 46 1.43 8.27 6.45
N ARG A 47 0.40 7.80 5.73
CA ARG A 47 -0.57 6.86 6.27
C ARG A 47 -0.97 5.82 5.22
N CYS A 48 -1.29 4.63 5.70
CA CYS A 48 -1.86 3.58 4.89
C CYS A 48 -3.17 4.06 4.27
N ARG A 49 -3.29 3.99 2.94
CA ARG A 49 -4.52 4.36 2.23
C ARG A 49 -5.66 3.34 2.39
N GLY A 50 -5.36 2.14 2.89
CA GLY A 50 -6.37 1.11 3.18
C GLY A 50 -6.91 1.14 4.62
N CYS A 51 -6.05 1.34 5.63
CA CYS A 51 -6.45 1.26 7.04
C CYS A 51 -6.06 2.48 7.91
N GLY A 52 -5.40 3.49 7.35
CA GLY A 52 -5.01 4.70 8.08
C GLY A 52 -3.80 4.57 9.03
N LYS A 53 -3.26 3.36 9.26
CA LYS A 53 -2.04 3.16 10.09
C LYS A 53 -0.88 4.01 9.57
N ARG A 54 -0.08 4.61 10.47
CA ARG A 54 1.01 5.54 10.12
C ARG A 54 2.41 4.95 10.24
N SER A 55 2.53 3.71 10.69
CA SER A 55 3.81 3.02 10.88
C SER A 55 3.97 1.83 9.93
N ALA A 56 5.22 1.39 9.75
CA ALA A 56 5.58 0.26 8.87
C ALA A 56 4.94 0.37 7.48
N LEU A 57 5.11 1.55 6.88
CA LEU A 57 4.58 1.91 5.58
C LEU A 57 5.51 1.46 4.46
N VAL A 58 4.91 0.94 3.40
CA VAL A 58 5.55 0.55 2.15
C VAL A 58 4.81 1.19 0.98
N VAL A 59 5.51 1.42 -0.12
CA VAL A 59 4.91 1.84 -1.38
C VAL A 59 4.67 0.61 -2.23
N HIS A 60 3.46 0.51 -2.77
CA HIS A 60 3.02 -0.61 -3.60
C HIS A 60 2.69 -0.12 -5.02
N HIS A 61 3.08 -0.92 -5.99
CA HIS A 61 2.74 -0.78 -7.40
C HIS A 61 1.36 -1.33 -7.69
N ARG A 62 0.41 -0.47 -8.10
CA ARG A 62 -0.89 -0.89 -8.65
C ARG A 62 -0.71 -1.62 -9.97
N ASP A 63 0.22 -1.13 -10.79
CA ASP A 63 0.73 -1.79 -11.97
C ASP A 63 2.26 -1.70 -11.95
N GLN A 64 2.97 -2.48 -12.78
CA GLN A 64 4.44 -2.54 -12.75
C GLN A 64 5.14 -1.25 -13.19
N ARG A 65 4.41 -0.15 -13.41
CA ARG A 65 4.96 1.11 -13.92
C ARG A 65 5.26 2.08 -12.79
N ASN A 66 6.32 2.88 -12.99
CA ASN A 66 6.71 3.94 -12.05
C ASN A 66 5.96 5.25 -12.36
N ARG A 67 4.65 5.28 -12.09
CA ARG A 67 3.83 6.50 -12.19
C ARG A 67 3.19 6.84 -10.85
N ALA A 68 3.16 8.11 -10.49
CA ALA A 68 2.70 8.53 -9.16
C ALA A 68 1.26 8.09 -8.84
N ASP A 69 0.36 8.18 -9.81
CA ASP A 69 -1.04 7.72 -9.73
C ASP A 69 -1.18 6.20 -9.53
N LEU A 70 -0.16 5.44 -9.94
CA LEU A 70 -0.11 3.98 -9.88
C LEU A 70 0.66 3.46 -8.66
N LEU A 71 1.22 4.35 -7.85
CA LEU A 71 1.87 4.02 -6.59
C LEU A 71 0.95 4.37 -5.41
N ILE A 72 0.90 3.51 -4.39
CA ILE A 72 0.06 3.72 -3.19
C ILE A 72 0.81 3.35 -1.90
N THR A 73 0.65 4.16 -0.86
CA THR A 73 1.18 3.89 0.47
C THR A 73 0.30 2.93 1.24
N LEU A 74 0.87 1.83 1.72
CA LEU A 74 0.18 0.79 2.50
C LEU A 74 0.96 0.42 3.74
N TYR A 75 0.25 0.03 4.79
CA TYR A 75 0.82 -0.67 5.94
C TYR A 75 1.20 -2.10 5.52
N ILE A 76 2.32 -2.62 6.01
CA ILE A 76 2.86 -3.94 5.61
C ILE A 76 1.84 -5.08 5.66
N ARG A 77 0.93 -5.13 6.65
CA ARG A 77 -0.12 -6.18 6.67
C ARG A 77 -1.17 -5.98 5.58
N CYS A 78 -1.54 -4.74 5.27
CA CYS A 78 -2.43 -4.44 4.15
C CYS A 78 -1.77 -4.81 2.82
N HIS A 79 -0.47 -4.51 2.67
CA HIS A 79 0.32 -4.88 1.50
C HIS A 79 0.33 -6.40 1.26
N VAL A 80 0.65 -7.18 2.29
CA VAL A 80 0.64 -8.65 2.20
C VAL A 80 -0.76 -9.18 1.92
N ARG A 81 -1.81 -8.61 2.54
CA ARG A 81 -3.20 -9.02 2.32
C ARG A 81 -3.62 -8.82 0.86
N ILE A 82 -3.19 -7.74 0.21
CA ILE A 82 -3.44 -7.51 -1.22
C ILE A 82 -2.74 -8.56 -2.08
N HIS A 83 -1.47 -8.89 -1.81
CA HIS A 83 -0.77 -9.94 -2.56
C HIS A 83 -1.34 -11.35 -2.33
N ARG A 84 -1.91 -11.62 -1.15
CA ARG A 84 -2.46 -12.93 -0.78
C ARG A 84 -3.94 -13.11 -1.11
N SER A 85 -4.68 -12.05 -1.45
CA SER A 85 -6.09 -12.16 -1.83
C SER A 85 -6.19 -12.37 -3.35
N PRO A 86 -6.64 -13.54 -3.83
CA PRO A 86 -6.87 -13.78 -5.25
C PRO A 86 -8.17 -13.13 -5.76
N SER A 87 -8.92 -12.42 -4.90
CA SER A 87 -10.23 -11.85 -5.17
C SER A 87 -10.09 -10.58 -6.01
N LEU A 88 -10.14 -10.79 -7.32
CA LEU A 88 -10.12 -9.81 -8.42
C LEU A 88 -8.79 -9.04 -8.56
N ARG A 89 -7.87 -9.64 -9.33
CA ARG A 89 -6.76 -8.94 -10.02
C ARG A 89 -7.21 -7.76 -10.89
N TYR A 90 -8.51 -7.57 -11.06
CA TYR A 90 -9.09 -6.43 -11.74
C TYR A 90 -9.63 -5.44 -10.72
N TRP A 91 -8.96 -4.28 -10.68
CA TRP A 91 -9.58 -3.04 -10.22
C TRP A 91 -10.91 -2.81 -10.94
N PHE A 92 -11.89 -2.26 -10.21
CA PHE A 92 -13.16 -1.86 -10.78
C PHE A 92 -12.94 -1.09 -12.10
N SER A 93 -13.63 -1.49 -13.16
CA SER A 93 -13.64 -0.74 -14.41
C SER A 93 -14.06 0.71 -14.14
N ALA A 94 -13.64 1.65 -15.01
CA ALA A 94 -14.00 3.06 -14.86
C ALA A 94 -15.53 3.28 -14.70
N MET A 95 -16.32 2.41 -15.31
CA MET A 95 -17.78 2.40 -15.20
C MET A 95 -18.25 2.06 -13.78
N LEU A 96 -17.68 1.04 -13.15
CA LEU A 96 -18.06 0.66 -11.80
C LEU A 96 -17.59 1.68 -10.74
N ALA A 97 -16.44 2.33 -10.96
CA ALA A 97 -16.00 3.45 -10.11
C ALA A 97 -16.89 4.71 -10.26
N ARG A 98 -17.57 4.87 -11.41
CA ARG A 98 -18.55 5.93 -11.63
C ARG A 98 -19.86 5.61 -10.92
N LEU A 99 -20.39 4.41 -11.10
CA LEU A 99 -21.60 3.94 -10.42
C LEU A 99 -21.45 3.97 -8.89
N TRP A 100 -20.27 3.62 -8.37
CA TRP A 100 -20.00 3.73 -6.92
C TRP A 100 -20.13 5.18 -6.41
N ARG A 101 -19.61 6.16 -7.15
CA ARG A 101 -19.68 7.59 -6.78
C ARG A 101 -21.09 8.13 -6.85
N GLU A 102 -21.88 7.66 -7.82
CA GLU A 102 -23.29 8.03 -7.95
C GLU A 102 -24.11 7.50 -6.76
N LEU A 103 -23.83 6.28 -6.31
CA LEU A 103 -24.53 5.65 -5.19
C LEU A 103 -24.04 6.13 -3.80
N HIS A 104 -22.78 6.56 -3.70
CA HIS A 104 -22.15 6.97 -2.43
C HIS A 104 -21.38 8.30 -2.59
N PRO A 105 -22.07 9.43 -2.65
CA PRO A 105 -21.47 10.72 -3.00
C PRO A 105 -20.49 11.28 -1.94
N ASN A 106 -20.68 10.90 -0.67
CA ASN A 106 -19.89 11.41 0.45
C ASN A 106 -18.83 10.43 0.94
N ASP A 107 -18.79 9.21 0.39
CA ASP A 107 -17.86 8.18 0.83
C ASP A 107 -16.62 8.14 -0.07
N PRO A 108 -15.43 7.85 0.50
CA PRO A 108 -14.24 7.65 -0.31
C PRO A 108 -14.45 6.46 -1.24
N VAL A 109 -14.19 6.66 -2.54
CA VAL A 109 -14.36 5.62 -3.57
C VAL A 109 -13.60 4.36 -3.18
N GLN A 110 -14.36 3.30 -2.88
CA GLN A 110 -13.82 2.01 -2.49
C GLN A 110 -13.53 1.20 -3.76
N LEU A 111 -12.24 1.10 -4.10
CA LEU A 111 -11.80 0.49 -5.35
C LEU A 111 -11.52 -1.02 -5.23
N GLN A 112 -11.91 -1.60 -4.09
CA GLN A 112 -11.70 -3.01 -3.78
C GLN A 112 -12.93 -3.54 -3.03
N LEU A 113 -13.62 -4.51 -3.63
CA LEU A 113 -14.72 -5.22 -2.97
C LEU A 113 -14.14 -6.24 -2.00
N THR A 114 -14.52 -6.13 -0.72
CA THR A 114 -14.26 -7.18 0.26
C THR A 114 -15.44 -8.13 0.28
N PHE A 115 -15.29 -9.31 -0.34
CA PHE A 115 -16.25 -10.38 -0.11
C PHE A 115 -15.96 -11.01 1.26
N ARG A 116 -16.96 -10.99 2.15
CA ARG A 116 -16.96 -11.90 3.30
C ARG A 116 -17.16 -13.29 2.73
N THR A 117 -16.15 -14.15 2.84
CA THR A 117 -16.32 -15.57 2.57
C THR A 117 -17.42 -16.07 3.51
N ALA A 118 -18.55 -16.50 2.97
CA ALA A 118 -19.56 -17.18 3.77
C ALA A 118 -18.89 -18.40 4.39
N GLU A 119 -18.84 -18.46 5.72
CA GLU A 119 -18.35 -19.63 6.44
C GLU A 119 -19.23 -20.82 6.03
N LYS A 120 -18.63 -21.83 5.38
CA LYS A 120 -19.31 -23.11 5.21
C LYS A 120 -19.50 -23.71 6.60
N LYS A 121 -20.75 -23.81 7.07
CA LYS A 121 -21.07 -24.68 8.20
C LYS A 121 -20.64 -26.10 7.82
N VAL A 122 -19.62 -26.62 8.50
CA VAL A 122 -19.34 -28.04 8.52
C VAL A 122 -20.50 -28.66 9.30
N GLN A 123 -21.40 -29.35 8.61
CA GLN A 123 -22.38 -30.21 9.25
C GLN A 123 -21.63 -31.42 9.81
N ASP A 124 -21.56 -31.51 11.13
CA ASP A 124 -21.10 -32.70 11.84
C ASP A 124 -22.01 -33.87 11.51
N VAL A 125 -21.47 -34.86 10.80
CA VAL A 125 -22.04 -36.20 10.70
C VAL A 125 -21.50 -37.00 11.88
N LEU A 126 -22.24 -36.99 12.99
CA LEU A 126 -22.10 -37.97 14.05
C LEU A 126 -23.50 -38.44 14.45
N SER A 127 -24.07 -39.25 13.57
CA SER A 127 -25.22 -40.09 13.89
C SER A 127 -24.77 -41.55 13.82
N ILE A 128 -24.99 -42.25 14.93
CA ILE A 128 -25.10 -43.71 15.06
C ILE A 128 -23.78 -44.48 15.17
N ARG A 129 -23.44 -44.85 16.41
CA ARG A 129 -23.27 -46.25 16.82
C ARG A 129 -23.67 -46.40 18.30
N ARG A 130 -24.94 -46.75 18.52
CA ARG A 130 -25.37 -47.60 19.64
C ARG A 130 -25.24 -49.04 19.14
N VAL A 131 -24.44 -49.86 19.81
CA VAL A 131 -24.76 -51.16 20.43
C VAL A 131 -23.49 -51.56 21.19
#